data_AF-A0A535HMB2-F1
#
_entry.id   AF-A0A535HMB2-F1
#
_cell.length_a   1.000
_cell.length_b   1.000
_cell.length_c   1.000
_cell.angle_alpha   90.00
_cell.angle_beta   90.00
_cell.angle_gamma   90.00
#
_symmetry.space_group_name_H-M   'P 1'
#
loop_
_entity.id
_entity.type
_entity.pdbx_description
1 polymer ?
#
loop_
_entity_poly.entity_id
_entity_poly.type
_entity_poly.pdbx_seq_one_letter_code
_entity_poly.pdbx_strand_id
1 'polypeptide(L)'
;MDFFASRSNQIQMLVSGFLVVIAGMLLLTFLTRLHGRIYAGRAIQDRDPLPLVAAAAAGGLVATGAIVVATVPGAMIFGSLHVPSADILRLTSDMGFPLLAVGGGFAAALAIVTMTRAAQRSGYFGRALSIFSYVAAAAAVAEFMFFPIAVVLIWVLVVSVVLVRRPALA
;
A
#
# COMPACT_ATOMS: atom_id res chain seq x y z
N MET A 1 12.04 -14.94 24.67
CA MET A 1 12.49 -13.55 24.43
C MET A 1 13.69 -13.50 23.46
N ASP A 2 14.14 -14.63 22.92
CA ASP A 2 15.38 -14.71 22.13
C ASP A 2 15.25 -14.16 20.69
N PHE A 3 14.02 -14.06 20.16
CA PHE A 3 13.80 -13.58 18.79
C PHE A 3 14.32 -12.15 18.59
N PHE A 4 14.04 -11.23 19.52
CA PHE A 4 14.44 -9.83 19.42
C PHE A 4 15.89 -9.55 19.85
N ALA A 5 16.50 -10.47 20.60
CA ALA A 5 17.88 -10.34 21.04
C ALA A 5 18.90 -10.76 19.97
N SER A 6 18.49 -11.60 19.01
CA SER A 6 19.39 -12.05 17.95
C SER A 6 19.60 -10.97 16.88
N ARG A 7 20.87 -10.72 16.54
CA ARG A 7 21.25 -9.74 15.52
C ARG A 7 20.68 -10.07 14.14
N SER A 8 20.56 -11.36 13.81
CA SER A 8 19.98 -11.82 12.54
C SER A 8 18.51 -11.39 12.40
N ASN A 9 17.70 -11.59 13.43
CA ASN A 9 16.29 -11.24 13.39
C ASN A 9 16.08 -9.72 13.38
N GLN A 10 16.92 -8.96 14.09
CA GLN A 10 16.89 -7.49 14.03
C GLN A 10 17.15 -6.98 12.61
N ILE A 11 18.18 -7.53 11.93
CA ILE A 11 18.49 -7.18 10.54
C ILE A 11 17.33 -7.57 9.62
N GLN A 12 16.75 -8.77 9.79
CA GLN A 12 15.61 -9.20 8.99
C GLN A 12 14.41 -8.27 9.14
N MET A 13 14.05 -7.89 10.38
CA MET A 13 12.94 -6.96 10.64
C MET A 13 13.21 -5.58 10.03
N LEU A 14 14.43 -5.07 10.17
CA LEU A 14 14.85 -3.79 9.60
C LEU A 14 14.77 -3.80 8.06
N VAL A 15 15.33 -4.82 7.41
CA VAL A 15 15.29 -4.99 5.95
C VAL A 15 13.85 -5.11 5.47
N SER A 16 13.03 -5.89 6.16
CA SER A 16 11.60 -6.03 5.84
C SER A 16 10.88 -4.67 5.95
N GLY A 17 11.16 -3.89 7.00
CA GLY A 17 10.63 -2.54 7.15
C GLY A 17 10.98 -1.64 5.97
N PHE A 18 12.25 -1.59 5.57
CA PHE A 18 12.67 -0.81 4.39
C PHE A 18 12.00 -1.27 3.10
N LEU A 19 11.87 -2.58 2.87
CA LEU A 19 11.19 -3.12 1.71
C LEU A 19 9.71 -2.72 1.68
N VAL A 20 9.03 -2.70 2.84
CA VAL A 20 7.64 -2.25 2.92
C VAL A 20 7.51 -0.74 2.71
N VAL A 21 8.46 0.08 3.19
CA VAL A 21 8.50 1.51 2.86
C VAL A 21 8.60 1.72 1.35
N ILE A 22 9.52 1.01 0.69
CA ILE A 22 9.67 1.05 -0.77
C ILE A 22 8.38 0.59 -1.44
N ALA A 23 7.74 -0.48 -0.96
CA ALA A 23 6.48 -0.97 -1.48
C ALA A 23 5.36 0.08 -1.36
N GLY A 24 5.26 0.78 -0.22
CA GLY A 24 4.31 1.89 -0.03
C GLY A 24 4.53 3.04 -1.02
N MET A 25 5.79 3.40 -1.28
CA MET A 25 6.15 4.42 -2.27
C MET A 25 5.84 3.98 -3.71
N LEU A 26 6.08 2.71 -4.03
CA LEU A 26 5.73 2.13 -5.34
C LEU A 26 4.21 2.06 -5.53
N LEU A 27 3.46 1.70 -4.49
CA LEU A 27 2.00 1.69 -4.51
C LEU A 27 1.44 3.09 -4.78
N LEU A 28 1.92 4.11 -4.04
CA LEU A 28 1.59 5.51 -4.27
C LEU A 28 1.87 5.89 -5.74
N THR A 29 3.10 5.65 -6.20
CA THR A 29 3.52 6.00 -7.56
C THR A 29 2.63 5.33 -8.61
N PHE A 30 2.32 4.06 -8.42
CA PHE A 30 1.46 3.28 -9.30
C PHE A 30 0.05 3.87 -9.35
N LEU A 31 -0.58 4.14 -8.20
CA LEU A 31 -1.93 4.70 -8.11
C LEU A 31 -1.98 6.12 -8.71
N THR A 32 -0.98 6.96 -8.45
CA THR A 32 -0.88 8.30 -9.06
C THR A 32 -0.77 8.22 -10.59
N ARG A 33 0.03 7.29 -11.12
CA ARG A 33 0.14 7.08 -12.57
C ARG A 33 -1.14 6.52 -13.19
N LEU A 34 -1.81 5.59 -12.49
CA LEU A 34 -3.10 5.05 -12.91
C LEU A 34 -4.16 6.16 -12.97
N HIS A 35 -4.23 7.01 -11.94
CA HIS A 35 -5.07 8.21 -11.95
C HIS A 35 -4.77 9.11 -13.15
N GLY A 36 -3.49 9.46 -13.36
CA GLY A 36 -3.08 10.29 -14.49
C GLY A 36 -3.56 9.74 -15.84
N ARG A 37 -3.54 8.42 -16.02
CA ARG A 37 -4.03 7.77 -17.26
C ARG A 37 -5.55 7.75 -17.40
N ILE A 38 -6.28 7.50 -16.31
CA ILE A 38 -7.75 7.47 -16.33
C ILE A 38 -8.34 8.86 -16.59
N TYR A 39 -7.66 9.90 -16.10
CA TYR A 39 -8.14 11.28 -16.13
C TYR A 39 -7.46 12.16 -17.20
N ALA A 40 -6.59 11.60 -18.04
CA ALA A 40 -5.82 12.34 -19.05
C ALA A 40 -6.71 13.19 -19.97
N GLY A 41 -7.77 12.59 -20.53
CA GLY A 41 -8.71 13.26 -21.44
C GLY A 41 -9.85 14.03 -20.76
N ARG A 42 -9.87 14.14 -19.43
CA ARG A 42 -10.93 14.87 -18.70
C ARG A 42 -10.57 16.33 -18.49
N ALA A 43 -11.56 17.21 -18.64
CA ALA A 43 -11.45 18.61 -18.26
C ALA A 43 -11.07 18.72 -16.78
N ILE A 44 -10.31 19.76 -16.41
CA ILE A 44 -9.81 19.95 -15.04
C ILE A 44 -10.97 19.98 -14.03
N GLN A 45 -12.11 20.53 -14.43
CA GLN A 45 -13.32 20.66 -13.62
C GLN A 45 -13.97 19.30 -13.27
N ASP A 46 -13.72 18.26 -14.08
CA ASP A 46 -14.28 16.92 -13.91
C ASP A 46 -13.30 15.94 -13.21
N ARG A 47 -12.15 16.44 -12.76
CA ARG A 47 -11.13 15.64 -12.06
C ARG A 47 -11.43 15.62 -10.57
N ASP A 48 -11.96 14.49 -10.11
CA ASP A 48 -12.14 14.19 -8.70
C ASP A 48 -10.77 14.02 -8.01
N PRO A 49 -10.42 14.81 -6.97
CA PRO A 49 -9.15 14.68 -6.26
C PRO A 49 -9.12 13.49 -5.27
N LEU A 50 -10.27 12.92 -4.92
CA LEU A 50 -10.39 11.85 -3.93
C LEU A 50 -9.46 10.65 -4.19
N PRO A 51 -9.32 10.13 -5.42
CA PRO A 51 -8.45 8.99 -5.68
C PRO A 51 -6.96 9.28 -5.42
N LEU A 52 -6.51 10.53 -5.63
CA LEU A 52 -5.12 10.94 -5.36
C LEU A 52 -4.87 11.07 -3.86
N VAL A 53 -5.81 11.67 -3.13
CA VAL A 53 -5.72 11.77 -1.67
C VAL A 53 -5.70 10.37 -1.05
N ALA A 54 -6.58 9.47 -1.52
CA ALA A 54 -6.61 8.08 -1.08
C ALA A 54 -5.31 7.33 -1.43
N ALA A 55 -4.73 7.56 -2.61
CA ALA A 55 -3.43 6.98 -2.99
C ALA A 55 -2.29 7.47 -2.09
N ALA A 56 -2.23 8.78 -1.80
CA ALA A 56 -1.27 9.38 -0.88
C ALA A 56 -1.41 8.81 0.53
N ALA A 57 -2.64 8.72 1.04
CA ALA A 57 -2.92 8.09 2.32
C ALA A 57 -2.49 6.62 2.35
N ALA A 58 -2.78 5.85 1.30
CA ALA A 58 -2.40 4.44 1.21
C ALA A 58 -0.88 4.25 1.30
N GLY A 59 -0.12 4.89 0.42
CA GLY A 59 1.34 4.77 0.41
C GLY A 59 1.98 5.34 1.67
N GLY A 60 1.47 6.48 2.17
CA GLY A 60 1.96 7.14 3.38
C GLY A 60 1.73 6.31 4.64
N LEU A 61 0.54 5.73 4.83
CA LEU A 61 0.22 4.90 5.99
C LEU A 61 0.96 3.57 5.98
N VAL A 62 1.09 2.93 4.82
CA VAL A 62 1.92 1.71 4.65
C VAL A 62 3.38 2.00 5.01
N ALA A 63 3.96 3.07 4.46
CA ALA A 63 5.34 3.45 4.76
C ALA A 63 5.52 3.83 6.24
N THR A 64 4.59 4.59 6.81
CA THR A 64 4.67 5.02 8.22
C THR A 64 4.55 3.82 9.16
N GLY A 65 3.63 2.89 8.91
CA GLY A 65 3.50 1.66 9.69
C GLY A 65 4.79 0.83 9.66
N ALA A 66 5.42 0.70 8.49
CA ALA A 66 6.70 0.02 8.34
C ALA A 66 7.85 0.72 9.08
N ILE A 67 7.91 2.06 9.05
CA ILE A 67 8.89 2.84 9.83
C ILE A 67 8.71 2.58 11.32
N VAL A 68 7.47 2.59 11.83
CA VAL A 68 7.19 2.33 13.25
C VAL A 68 7.71 0.95 13.66
N VAL A 69 7.44 -0.10 12.86
CA VAL A 69 7.95 -1.47 13.13
C VAL A 69 9.48 -1.53 13.06
N ALA A 70 10.10 -0.82 12.11
CA ALA A 70 11.54 -0.83 11.91
C ALA A 70 12.32 0.04 12.90
N THR A 71 11.64 0.93 13.64
CA THR A 71 12.29 1.95 14.50
C THR A 71 13.13 1.30 15.60
N VAL A 72 12.59 0.29 16.30
CA VAL A 72 13.30 -0.40 17.38
C VAL A 72 14.54 -1.16 16.88
N PRO A 73 14.44 -2.09 15.91
CA PRO A 73 15.63 -2.77 15.40
C PRO A 73 16.64 -1.80 14.77
N GLY A 74 16.19 -0.74 14.12
CA GLY A 74 17.08 0.31 13.59
C GLY A 74 17.87 1.02 14.70
N ALA A 75 17.20 1.40 15.79
CA ALA A 75 17.85 2.05 16.94
C ALA A 75 18.81 1.11 17.69
N MET A 76 18.55 -0.21 17.69
CA MET A 76 19.44 -1.20 18.27
C MET A 76 20.69 -1.47 17.42
N ILE A 77 20.54 -1.45 16.08
CA ILE A 77 21.65 -1.75 15.15
C ILE A 77 22.56 -0.53 14.95
N PHE A 78 21.97 0.65 14.74
CA PHE A 78 22.69 1.87 14.38
C PHE A 78 22.85 2.87 15.54
N GLY A 79 22.10 2.69 16.62
CA GLY A 79 22.14 3.55 17.80
C GLY A 79 22.69 2.83 19.04
N SER A 80 22.45 3.42 20.21
CA SER A 80 22.87 2.90 21.51
C SER A 80 21.71 2.25 22.29
N LEU A 81 20.61 1.90 21.61
CA LEU A 81 19.44 1.32 22.27
C LEU A 81 19.74 -0.13 22.67
N HIS A 82 19.75 -0.39 23.97
CA HIS A 82 19.78 -1.75 24.51
C HIS A 82 18.42 -2.42 24.29
N VAL A 83 18.37 -3.76 24.41
CA VAL A 83 17.13 -4.53 24.25
C VAL A 83 16.00 -3.90 25.09
N PRO A 84 14.95 -3.35 24.45
CA PRO A 84 13.90 -2.66 25.17
C PRO A 84 12.95 -3.64 25.86
N SER A 85 12.11 -3.12 26.75
CA SER A 85 11.10 -3.94 27.43
C SER A 85 10.13 -4.58 26.44
N ALA A 86 9.52 -5.70 26.85
CA ALA A 86 8.51 -6.38 26.05
C ALA A 86 7.33 -5.48 25.67
N ASP A 87 6.99 -4.50 26.52
CA ASP A 87 5.88 -3.58 26.27
C ASP A 87 6.19 -2.58 25.15
N ILE A 88 7.43 -2.12 25.02
CA ILE A 88 7.84 -1.25 23.90
C ILE A 88 7.79 -2.02 22.58
N LEU A 89 8.29 -3.26 22.57
CA LEU A 89 8.26 -4.12 21.38
C LEU A 89 6.83 -4.41 20.94
N ARG A 90 5.94 -4.68 21.91
CA ARG A 90 4.52 -4.90 21.66
C ARG A 90 3.85 -3.63 21.12
N LEU A 91 4.08 -2.49 21.75
CA LEU A 91 3.54 -1.20 21.32
C LEU A 91 3.92 -0.87 19.87
N THR A 92 5.18 -1.06 19.49
CA THR A 92 5.59 -0.81 18.09
C THR A 92 4.90 -1.74 17.09
N SER A 93 4.62 -2.98 17.48
CA SER A 93 3.91 -3.94 16.63
C SER A 93 2.42 -3.58 16.54
N ASP A 94 1.81 -3.28 17.69
CA ASP A 94 0.39 -2.93 17.84
C ASP A 94 0.05 -1.57 17.20
N MET A 95 1.04 -0.67 17.03
CA MET A 95 0.88 0.57 16.29
C MET A 95 1.17 0.42 14.80
N GLY A 96 2.27 -0.26 14.47
CA GLY A 96 2.74 -0.37 13.08
C GLY A 96 1.80 -1.19 12.20
N PHE A 97 1.26 -2.29 12.72
CA PHE A 97 0.36 -3.15 11.97
C PHE A 97 -0.97 -2.46 11.59
N PRO A 98 -1.73 -1.80 12.50
CA PRO A 98 -2.94 -1.10 12.12
C PRO A 98 -2.72 0.07 11.16
N LEU A 99 -1.61 0.81 11.29
CA LEU A 99 -1.26 1.85 10.31
C LEU A 99 -1.11 1.26 8.91
N LEU A 100 -0.38 0.15 8.79
CA LEU A 100 -0.13 -0.52 7.53
C LEU A 100 -1.41 -1.18 6.97
N ALA A 101 -1.99 -2.12 7.70
CA ALA A 101 -3.02 -3.01 7.19
C ALA A 101 -4.41 -2.39 7.23
N VAL A 102 -4.75 -1.66 8.30
CA VAL A 102 -6.08 -1.05 8.43
C VAL A 102 -6.09 0.30 7.72
N GLY A 103 -5.22 1.23 8.14
CA GLY A 103 -5.15 2.57 7.54
C GLY A 103 -4.78 2.51 6.06
N GLY A 104 -3.63 1.89 5.76
CA GLY A 104 -3.12 1.73 4.40
C GLY A 104 -4.04 0.91 3.50
N GLY A 105 -4.51 -0.25 3.99
CA GLY A 105 -5.41 -1.14 3.25
C GLY A 105 -6.75 -0.47 2.89
N PHE A 106 -7.38 0.25 3.83
CA PHE A 106 -8.64 0.95 3.56
C PHE A 106 -8.45 2.13 2.59
N ALA A 107 -7.37 2.89 2.75
CA ALA A 107 -7.04 3.97 1.82
C ALA A 107 -6.75 3.43 0.41
N ALA A 108 -6.04 2.30 0.31
CA ALA A 108 -5.80 1.61 -0.97
C ALA A 108 -7.12 1.14 -1.59
N ALA A 109 -8.00 0.51 -0.81
CA ALA A 109 -9.31 0.07 -1.28
C ALA A 109 -10.14 1.24 -1.83
N LEU A 110 -10.16 2.37 -1.13
CA LEU A 110 -10.86 3.58 -1.58
C LEU A 110 -10.28 4.11 -2.90
N ALA A 111 -8.95 4.17 -3.03
CA ALA A 111 -8.28 4.55 -4.27
C ALA A 111 -8.66 3.59 -5.42
N ILE A 112 -8.61 2.27 -5.18
CA ILE A 112 -8.95 1.25 -6.18
C ILE A 112 -10.41 1.39 -6.62
N VAL A 113 -11.36 1.51 -5.70
CA VAL A 113 -12.81 1.60 -6.01
C VAL A 113 -13.11 2.85 -6.83
N THR A 114 -12.59 4.01 -6.39
CA THR A 114 -12.86 5.30 -7.06
C THR A 114 -12.25 5.34 -8.46
N MET A 115 -10.99 4.88 -8.62
CA MET A 115 -10.35 4.77 -9.93
C MET A 115 -11.05 3.74 -10.83
N THR A 116 -11.45 2.59 -10.29
CA THR A 116 -12.18 1.55 -11.05
C THR A 116 -13.50 2.10 -11.58
N ARG A 117 -14.28 2.80 -10.75
CA ARG A 117 -15.53 3.45 -11.18
C ARG A 117 -15.29 4.48 -12.26
N ALA A 118 -14.25 5.31 -12.13
CA ALA A 118 -13.90 6.29 -13.15
C ALA A 118 -13.48 5.63 -14.47
N ALA A 119 -12.66 4.57 -14.41
CA ALA A 119 -12.19 3.81 -15.55
C ALA A 119 -13.30 3.01 -16.26
N GLN A 120 -14.31 2.54 -15.51
CA GLN A 120 -15.51 1.91 -16.07
C GLN A 120 -16.33 2.91 -16.88
N ARG A 121 -16.57 4.11 -16.32
CA ARG A 121 -17.35 5.15 -17.00
C ARG A 121 -16.69 5.66 -18.29
N SER A 122 -15.36 5.61 -18.38
CA SER A 122 -14.63 5.98 -19.60
C SER A 122 -14.41 4.82 -20.57
N GLY A 123 -14.89 3.60 -20.26
CA GLY A 123 -14.62 2.40 -21.07
C GLY A 123 -13.17 1.91 -21.03
N TYR A 124 -12.31 2.57 -20.24
CA TYR A 124 -10.89 2.19 -20.13
C TYR A 124 -10.72 0.81 -19.50
N PHE A 125 -11.58 0.45 -18.52
CA PHE A 125 -11.63 -0.88 -17.92
C PHE A 125 -12.81 -1.69 -18.49
N GLY A 126 -12.51 -2.89 -19.00
CA GLY A 126 -13.54 -3.88 -19.34
C GLY A 126 -14.19 -4.49 -18.09
N ARG A 127 -15.28 -5.24 -18.29
CA ARG A 127 -16.05 -5.87 -17.19
C ARG A 127 -15.18 -6.78 -16.31
N ALA A 128 -14.38 -7.66 -16.90
CA ALA A 128 -13.52 -8.59 -16.17
C ALA A 128 -12.50 -7.87 -15.27
N LEU A 129 -11.78 -6.89 -15.83
CA LEU A 129 -10.79 -6.10 -15.08
C LEU A 129 -11.43 -5.30 -13.96
N SER A 130 -12.64 -4.79 -14.17
CA SER A 130 -13.36 -4.04 -13.15
C SER A 130 -13.78 -4.94 -11.99
N ILE A 131 -14.35 -6.12 -12.27
CA ILE A 131 -14.70 -7.11 -11.25
C ILE A 131 -13.45 -7.47 -10.44
N PHE A 132 -12.35 -7.77 -11.13
CA PHE A 132 -11.10 -8.11 -10.48
C PHE A 132 -10.56 -6.96 -9.60
N SER A 133 -10.73 -5.71 -10.03
CA SER A 133 -10.36 -4.53 -9.23
C SER A 133 -11.21 -4.37 -7.98
N TYR A 134 -12.51 -4.67 -8.05
CA TYR A 134 -13.35 -4.70 -6.85
C TYR A 134 -12.99 -5.83 -5.89
N VAL A 135 -12.59 -7.00 -6.40
CA VAL A 135 -12.06 -8.10 -5.58
C VAL A 135 -10.76 -7.66 -4.90
N ALA A 136 -9.87 -6.97 -5.61
CA ALA A 136 -8.63 -6.43 -5.03
C ALA A 136 -8.91 -5.37 -3.95
N ALA A 137 -9.92 -4.51 -4.14
CA ALA A 137 -10.33 -3.56 -3.11
C ALA A 137 -10.89 -4.27 -1.87
N ALA A 138 -11.73 -5.29 -2.05
CA ALA A 138 -12.24 -6.09 -0.93
C ALA A 138 -11.10 -6.83 -0.20
N ALA A 139 -10.12 -7.35 -0.94
CA ALA A 139 -8.92 -7.96 -0.36
C ALA A 139 -8.11 -6.95 0.45
N ALA A 140 -7.90 -5.73 -0.06
CA ALA A 140 -7.20 -4.66 0.66
C ALA A 140 -7.90 -4.29 1.99
N VAL A 141 -9.25 -4.30 2.02
CA VAL A 141 -10.00 -4.15 3.28
C VAL A 141 -9.81 -5.36 4.19
N ALA A 142 -9.76 -6.57 3.66
CA ALA A 142 -9.61 -7.80 4.45
C ALA A 142 -8.17 -8.05 4.97
N GLU A 143 -7.20 -7.17 4.67
CA GLU A 143 -5.81 -7.29 5.12
C GLU A 143 -5.65 -7.42 6.64
N PHE A 144 -6.53 -6.78 7.42
CA PHE A 144 -6.50 -6.92 8.87
C PHE A 144 -6.91 -8.31 9.40
N MET A 145 -7.57 -9.15 8.58
CA MET A 145 -8.07 -10.46 9.01
C MET A 145 -7.22 -11.63 8.51
N PHE A 146 -6.69 -11.56 7.28
CA PHE A 146 -6.13 -12.75 6.63
C PHE A 146 -4.93 -12.46 5.70
N PHE A 147 -4.32 -11.27 5.75
CA PHE A 147 -3.19 -10.88 4.90
C PHE A 147 -3.30 -11.27 3.39
N PRO A 148 -4.43 -11.06 2.68
CA PRO A 148 -4.54 -11.33 1.24
C PRO A 148 -3.77 -10.32 0.36
N ILE A 149 -2.60 -9.85 0.80
CA ILE A 149 -1.76 -8.88 0.07
C ILE A 149 -1.37 -9.38 -1.33
N ALA A 150 -1.26 -10.71 -1.49
CA ALA A 150 -1.01 -11.33 -2.79
C ALA A 150 -2.07 -10.94 -3.84
N VAL A 151 -3.34 -10.77 -3.45
CA VAL A 151 -4.41 -10.37 -4.37
C VAL A 151 -4.17 -8.95 -4.89
N VAL A 152 -3.79 -8.03 -4.00
CA VAL A 152 -3.47 -6.64 -4.37
C VAL A 152 -2.23 -6.58 -5.26
N LEU A 153 -1.20 -7.37 -4.96
CA LEU A 153 0.02 -7.43 -5.80
C LEU A 153 -0.25 -8.00 -7.20
N ILE A 154 -1.03 -9.08 -7.30
CA ILE A 154 -1.47 -9.64 -8.59
C ILE A 154 -2.31 -8.60 -9.33
N TRP A 155 -3.17 -7.86 -8.62
CA TRP A 155 -3.94 -6.79 -9.22
C TRP A 155 -3.07 -5.67 -9.79
N VAL A 156 -2.07 -5.19 -9.05
CA VAL A 156 -1.10 -4.19 -9.54
C VAL A 156 -0.42 -4.69 -10.81
N LEU A 157 0.02 -5.96 -10.84
CA LEU A 157 0.66 -6.56 -12.00
C LEU A 157 -0.28 -6.60 -13.22
N VAL A 158 -1.51 -7.11 -13.04
CA VAL A 158 -2.51 -7.21 -14.11
C VAL A 158 -2.86 -5.84 -14.66
N VAL A 159 -3.12 -4.85 -13.80
CA VAL A 159 -3.42 -3.48 -14.25
C VAL A 159 -2.19 -2.89 -14.96
N SER A 160 -0.98 -3.08 -14.44
CA SER A 160 0.25 -2.60 -15.11
C SER A 160 0.40 -3.18 -16.52
N VAL A 161 0.14 -4.48 -16.70
CA VAL A 161 0.17 -5.12 -18.04
C VAL A 161 -0.89 -4.53 -18.96
N VAL A 162 -2.11 -4.32 -18.46
CA VAL A 162 -3.19 -3.69 -19.25
C VAL A 162 -2.82 -2.26 -19.64
N LEU A 163 -2.24 -1.50 -18.71
CA LEU A 163 -1.75 -0.14 -18.93
C LEU A 163 -0.67 -0.11 -20.03
N VAL A 164 0.28 -1.03 -20.03
CA VAL A 164 1.32 -1.08 -21.08
C VAL A 164 0.71 -1.43 -22.44
N ARG A 165 -0.31 -2.28 -22.48
CA ARG A 165 -0.96 -2.74 -23.71
C ARG A 165 -1.97 -1.76 -24.30
N ARG A 166 -2.46 -0.78 -23.53
CA ARG A 166 -3.49 0.17 -23.96
C ARG A 166 -2.92 1.59 -23.99
N PRO A 167 -2.89 2.28 -25.15
CA PRO A 167 -2.56 3.70 -25.18
C PRO A 167 -3.54 4.49 -24.29
N ALA A 168 -3.09 5.60 -23.73
CA ALA A 168 -3.96 6.51 -22.98
C ALA A 168 -5.10 6.98 -23.91
N LEU A 169 -6.32 7.08 -23.38
CA LEU A 169 -7.43 7.67 -24.14
C LEU A 169 -7.05 9.13 -24.43
N ALA A 170 -6.91 9.44 -25.72
CA ALA A 170 -6.70 10.80 -26.23
C ALA A 170 -8.00 11.60 -26.11
#